data_AF-A0A6P5YUS8-F1
#
_entry.id   AF-A0A6P5YUS8-F1
#
_cell.length_a   1.000
_cell.length_b   1.000
_cell.length_c   1.000
_cell.angle_alpha   90.00
_cell.angle_beta   90.00
_cell.angle_gamma   90.00
#
_symmetry.space_group_name_H-M   'P 1'
#
loop_
_entity.id
_entity.type
_entity.pdbx_description
1 polymer ?
#
loop_
_entity_poly.entity_id
_entity_poly.type
_entity_poly.pdbx_seq_one_letter_code
_entity_poly.pdbx_strand_id
1 'polypeptide(L)'
;MSWARFRALYECLNNCKLIDLEFVRPRFTWSNHRGIRDLIQECIDMAFTNTSWCLNFPEACVKHVVKTHSNHCLILIKFKEVTLKHGPKPFRLQKMWFDHKEFMLLVQYSWNQENGSLASIVDILRKTIQEWNKNSYGNVFTRKMSILARLKGIEKALKLLKTDGVIWAPKSRVSWLTDDDENIRQKEVDGMRMGQDKSFNSHSRTKRNSIN
;
A
#
# COMPACT_ATOMS: atom_id res chain seq x y z
N MET A 1 -16.29 -4.36 6.77
CA MET A 1 -16.92 -5.69 6.60
C MET A 1 -17.46 -6.17 7.95
N SER A 2 -18.67 -6.74 8.04
CA SER A 2 -19.17 -7.25 9.33
C SER A 2 -18.44 -8.54 9.73
N TRP A 3 -18.32 -8.78 11.03
CA TRP A 3 -17.59 -9.94 11.57
C TRP A 3 -18.20 -11.27 11.09
N ALA A 4 -19.53 -11.33 10.98
CA ALA A 4 -20.24 -12.48 10.43
C ALA A 4 -19.85 -12.80 8.98
N ARG A 5 -19.68 -11.76 8.13
CA ARG A 5 -19.24 -11.94 6.74
C ARG A 5 -17.79 -12.39 6.64
N PHE A 6 -16.90 -11.85 7.49
CA PHE A 6 -15.51 -12.32 7.55
C PHE A 6 -15.44 -13.78 7.96
N ARG A 7 -16.21 -14.18 8.97
CA ARG A 7 -16.26 -15.56 9.45
C ARG A 7 -16.75 -16.53 8.38
N ALA A 8 -17.84 -16.21 7.70
CA ALA A 8 -18.38 -17.04 6.62
C ALA A 8 -17.37 -17.20 5.46
N LEU A 9 -16.65 -16.11 5.10
CA LEU A 9 -15.58 -16.18 4.12
C LEU A 9 -14.44 -17.09 4.61
N TYR A 10 -14.00 -16.93 5.85
CA TYR A 10 -12.93 -17.72 6.43
C TYR A 10 -13.28 -19.22 6.49
N GLU A 11 -14.50 -19.56 6.88
CA GLU A 11 -15.01 -20.93 6.87
C GLU A 11 -15.05 -21.51 5.45
N CYS A 12 -15.50 -20.73 4.46
CA CYS A 12 -15.47 -21.12 3.06
C CYS A 12 -14.04 -21.40 2.56
N LEU A 13 -13.09 -20.50 2.84
CA LEU A 13 -11.69 -20.66 2.45
C LEU A 13 -11.07 -21.93 3.07
N ASN A 14 -11.34 -22.20 4.35
CA ASN A 14 -10.88 -23.40 5.03
C ASN A 14 -11.49 -24.68 4.42
N ASN A 15 -12.79 -24.67 4.13
CA ASN A 15 -13.46 -25.79 3.47
C ASN A 15 -12.87 -26.06 2.09
N CYS A 16 -12.46 -25.01 1.37
CA CYS A 16 -11.77 -25.11 0.09
C CYS A 16 -10.27 -25.44 0.21
N LYS A 17 -9.73 -25.60 1.43
CA LYS A 17 -8.30 -25.84 1.70
C LYS A 17 -7.40 -24.77 1.08
N LEU A 18 -7.87 -23.53 1.15
CA LEU A 18 -7.14 -22.36 0.67
C LEU A 18 -6.37 -21.72 1.83
N ILE A 19 -5.16 -21.26 1.51
CA ILE A 19 -4.17 -20.67 2.41
C ILE A 19 -3.86 -19.27 1.87
N ASP A 20 -3.76 -18.29 2.75
CA ASP A 20 -3.36 -16.93 2.37
C ASP A 20 -1.87 -16.90 1.99
N LEU A 21 -1.55 -16.29 0.86
CA LEU A 21 -0.16 -16.07 0.46
C LEU A 21 0.40 -14.85 1.20
N GLU A 22 1.52 -15.07 1.88
CA GLU A 22 2.23 -13.98 2.54
C GLU A 22 2.67 -12.90 1.53
N PHE A 23 2.54 -11.63 1.95
CA PHE A 23 2.87 -10.48 1.12
C PHE A 23 4.01 -9.63 1.68
N VAL A 24 4.79 -9.04 0.78
CA VAL A 24 5.89 -8.13 1.09
C VAL A 24 5.51 -6.69 0.77
N ARG A 25 5.11 -5.94 1.82
CA ARG A 25 4.82 -4.48 1.82
C ARG A 25 3.73 -4.03 0.83
N PRO A 26 3.24 -2.78 0.95
CA PRO A 26 2.66 -2.15 2.16
C PRO A 26 1.58 -3.01 2.84
N ARG A 27 1.37 -2.77 4.15
CA ARG A 27 0.40 -3.50 5.01
C ARG A 27 -1.06 -3.28 4.66
N PHE A 28 -1.37 -2.22 3.93
CA PHE A 28 -2.72 -1.84 3.54
C PHE A 28 -2.82 -1.87 2.03
N THR A 29 -3.93 -2.40 1.54
CA THR A 29 -4.23 -2.45 0.11
C THR A 29 -5.22 -1.36 -0.29
N TRP A 30 -5.86 -0.70 0.68
CA TRP A 30 -6.80 0.38 0.44
C TRP A 30 -6.54 1.59 1.35
N SER A 31 -6.85 2.79 0.84
CA SER A 31 -6.78 4.06 1.55
C SER A 31 -7.89 4.99 1.08
N ASN A 32 -8.56 5.67 2.02
CA ASN A 32 -9.53 6.72 1.68
C ASN A 32 -8.88 8.03 1.19
N HIS A 33 -7.54 8.12 1.21
CA HIS A 33 -6.73 9.27 0.75
C HIS A 33 -7.07 10.61 1.39
N ARG A 34 -7.65 10.61 2.59
CA ARG A 34 -7.94 11.83 3.34
C ARG A 34 -6.71 12.29 4.14
N GLY A 35 -6.78 13.53 4.66
CA GLY A 35 -5.77 14.06 5.55
C GLY A 35 -5.60 13.20 6.81
N ILE A 36 -4.47 13.35 7.50
CA ILE A 36 -4.04 12.47 8.60
C ILE A 36 -5.11 12.27 9.67
N ARG A 37 -5.91 13.31 9.97
CA ARG A 37 -6.99 13.24 10.97
C ARG A 37 -8.13 12.29 10.58
N ASP A 38 -8.40 12.18 9.28
CA ASP A 38 -9.50 11.39 8.71
C ASP A 38 -9.00 10.20 7.89
N LEU A 39 -7.70 9.89 7.96
CA LEU A 39 -7.06 8.84 7.16
C LEU A 39 -7.52 7.47 7.65
N ILE A 40 -8.13 6.70 6.75
CA ILE A 40 -8.50 5.31 6.97
C ILE A 40 -7.77 4.46 5.95
N GLN A 41 -7.10 3.42 6.43
CA GLN A 41 -6.40 2.44 5.61
C GLN A 41 -6.82 1.03 6.02
N GLU A 42 -7.09 0.18 5.03
CA GLU A 42 -7.54 -1.19 5.25
C GLU A 42 -6.76 -2.17 4.37
N CYS A 43 -6.65 -3.43 4.82
CA CYS A 43 -6.16 -4.54 4.01
C CYS A 43 -7.36 -5.39 3.62
N ILE A 44 -7.87 -5.18 2.41
CA ILE A 44 -9.11 -5.81 1.91
C ILE A 44 -8.88 -6.68 0.68
N ASP A 45 -7.70 -6.59 0.07
CA ASP A 45 -7.31 -7.41 -1.06
C ASP A 45 -6.36 -8.51 -0.54
N MET A 46 -6.71 -9.78 -0.76
CA MET A 46 -5.97 -10.97 -0.30
C MET A 46 -5.76 -11.93 -1.47
N ALA A 47 -4.73 -12.78 -1.42
CA ALA A 47 -4.42 -13.75 -2.46
C ALA A 47 -4.33 -15.15 -1.84
N PHE A 48 -5.26 -16.02 -2.20
CA PHE A 48 -5.34 -17.36 -1.64
C PHE A 48 -4.88 -18.44 -2.62
N THR A 49 -4.21 -19.47 -2.12
CA THR A 49 -3.72 -20.62 -2.91
C THR A 49 -3.98 -21.92 -2.17
N ASN A 50 -3.84 -23.06 -2.85
CA ASN A 50 -3.90 -24.36 -2.19
C ASN A 50 -2.49 -24.93 -2.01
N THR A 51 -2.38 -26.00 -1.20
CA THR A 51 -1.10 -26.66 -0.89
C THR A 51 -0.37 -27.15 -2.14
N SER A 52 -1.08 -27.74 -3.11
CA SER A 52 -0.48 -28.21 -4.36
C SER A 52 0.18 -27.08 -5.16
N TRP A 53 -0.46 -25.91 -5.20
CA TRP A 53 0.10 -24.73 -5.84
C TRP A 53 1.36 -24.23 -5.12
N CYS A 54 1.35 -24.17 -3.79
CA CYS A 54 2.53 -23.74 -3.01
C CYS A 54 3.73 -24.67 -3.24
N LEU A 55 3.49 -25.98 -3.40
CA LEU A 55 4.55 -26.94 -3.71
C LEU A 55 5.11 -26.75 -5.13
N ASN A 56 4.27 -26.37 -6.10
CA ASN A 56 4.70 -26.08 -7.46
C ASN A 56 5.41 -24.73 -7.60
N PHE A 57 5.08 -23.76 -6.73
CA PHE A 57 5.62 -22.40 -6.77
C PHE A 57 6.16 -21.95 -5.40
N PRO A 58 7.19 -22.63 -4.85
CA PRO A 58 7.66 -22.39 -3.49
C PRO A 58 8.27 -21.00 -3.28
N GLU A 59 8.74 -20.36 -4.35
CA GLU A 59 9.29 -19.00 -4.31
C GLU A 59 8.25 -17.93 -4.67
N ALA A 60 6.98 -18.30 -4.82
CA ALA A 60 5.96 -17.31 -5.11
C ALA A 60 5.72 -16.41 -3.90
N CYS A 61 5.64 -15.10 -4.13
CA CYS A 61 5.31 -14.14 -3.09
C CYS A 61 4.38 -13.06 -3.63
N VAL A 62 3.57 -12.50 -2.74
CA VAL A 62 2.71 -11.36 -3.07
C VAL A 62 3.47 -10.07 -2.82
N LYS A 63 3.32 -9.10 -3.72
CA LYS A 63 3.84 -7.75 -3.59
C LYS A 63 2.72 -6.75 -3.82
N HIS A 64 2.47 -5.86 -2.87
CA HIS A 64 1.56 -4.75 -3.12
C HIS A 64 2.31 -3.61 -3.83
N VAL A 65 1.78 -3.20 -4.98
CA VAL A 65 2.35 -2.12 -5.80
C VAL A 65 1.47 -0.88 -5.62
N VAL A 66 2.05 0.14 -4.99
CA VAL A 66 1.40 1.43 -4.77
C VAL A 66 1.14 2.11 -6.11
N LYS A 67 -0.09 2.56 -6.33
CA LYS A 67 -0.49 3.43 -7.44
C LYS A 67 -0.72 4.85 -6.94
N THR A 68 -0.36 5.83 -7.76
CA THR A 68 -0.51 7.26 -7.43
C THR A 68 -1.93 7.80 -7.58
N HIS A 69 -2.81 7.11 -8.33
CA HIS A 69 -4.17 7.59 -8.66
C HIS A 69 -5.29 6.61 -8.29
N SER A 70 -4.99 5.57 -7.52
CA SER A 70 -6.01 4.62 -7.05
C SER A 70 -6.04 4.62 -5.53
N ASN A 71 -7.23 4.50 -4.97
CA ASN A 71 -7.47 4.17 -3.57
C ASN A 71 -7.10 2.72 -3.24
N HIS A 72 -6.85 1.86 -4.24
CA HIS A 72 -6.34 0.51 -4.08
C HIS A 72 -4.87 0.37 -4.53
N CYS A 73 -4.14 -0.51 -3.85
CA CYS A 73 -2.86 -1.05 -4.31
C CYS A 73 -3.12 -2.23 -5.25
N LEU A 74 -2.24 -2.42 -6.24
CA LEU A 74 -2.27 -3.67 -7.02
C LEU A 74 -1.64 -4.81 -6.23
N ILE A 75 -2.27 -5.98 -6.25
CA ILE A 75 -1.64 -7.24 -5.84
C ILE A 75 -0.87 -7.82 -7.02
N LEU A 76 0.44 -7.99 -6.85
CA LEU A 76 1.30 -8.66 -7.82
C LEU A 76 1.81 -9.97 -7.22
N ILE A 77 1.41 -11.11 -7.78
CA ILE A 77 2.03 -12.40 -7.46
C ILE A 77 3.29 -12.52 -8.30
N LYS A 78 4.44 -12.57 -7.63
CA LYS A 78 5.73 -12.85 -8.24
C LYS A 78 6.02 -14.33 -8.08
N PHE A 79 6.60 -14.92 -9.11
CA PHE A 79 7.16 -16.26 -9.08
C PHE A 79 8.69 -16.16 -9.05
N LYS A 80 9.38 -17.30 -8.85
CA LYS A 80 10.81 -17.43 -9.14
C LYS A 80 11.10 -16.72 -10.46
N GLU A 81 12.11 -15.86 -10.49
CA GLU A 81 12.61 -15.28 -11.74
C GLU A 81 13.18 -16.43 -12.57
N VAL A 82 12.30 -17.10 -13.31
CA VAL A 82 12.73 -17.86 -14.47
C VAL A 82 13.16 -16.80 -15.44
N THR A 83 14.45 -16.72 -15.74
CA THR A 83 15.00 -15.99 -16.88
C THR A 83 14.46 -16.66 -18.14
N LEU A 84 13.15 -16.54 -18.37
CA LEU A 84 12.57 -16.77 -19.67
C LEU A 84 13.31 -15.77 -20.53
N LYS A 85 14.15 -16.29 -21.44
CA LYS A 85 14.70 -15.50 -22.53
C LYS A 85 13.49 -15.03 -23.31
N HIS A 86 12.92 -13.91 -22.89
CA HIS A 86 11.85 -13.27 -23.60
C HIS A 86 12.41 -13.08 -25.01
N GLY A 87 11.69 -13.62 -26.00
CA GLY A 87 12.01 -13.36 -27.39
C GLY A 87 12.08 -11.84 -27.66
N PRO A 88 12.47 -11.43 -28.87
CA PRO A 88 12.60 -10.03 -29.21
C PRO A 88 11.36 -9.24 -28.74
N LYS A 89 11.59 -8.24 -27.89
CA LYS A 89 10.51 -7.46 -27.28
C LYS A 89 9.67 -6.85 -28.41
N PRO A 90 8.34 -7.08 -28.44
CA PRO A 90 7.52 -6.53 -29.50
C PRO A 90 7.57 -5.01 -29.46
N PHE A 91 7.58 -4.39 -30.64
CA PHE A 91 7.38 -2.96 -30.77
C PHE A 91 5.99 -2.58 -30.23
N ARG A 92 5.93 -1.53 -29.41
CA ARG A 92 4.68 -1.05 -28.80
C ARG A 92 4.58 0.46 -29.02
N LEU A 93 3.47 0.90 -29.58
CA LEU A 93 3.12 2.31 -29.64
C LEU A 93 2.87 2.85 -28.24
N GLN A 94 3.35 4.05 -27.95
CA GLN A 94 3.10 4.73 -26.67
C GLN A 94 2.10 5.86 -26.90
N LYS A 95 1.09 5.95 -26.01
CA LYS A 95 0.03 6.95 -26.12
C LYS A 95 0.58 8.39 -26.19
N MET A 96 1.62 8.69 -25.43
CA MET A 96 2.22 10.03 -25.39
C MET A 96 2.78 10.50 -26.74
N TRP A 97 3.05 9.59 -27.68
CA TRP A 97 3.58 9.95 -28.99
C TRP A 97 2.56 10.72 -29.82
N PHE A 98 1.27 10.39 -29.69
CA PHE A 98 0.19 11.06 -30.45
C PHE A 98 0.05 12.55 -30.09
N ASP A 99 0.47 12.93 -28.89
CA ASP A 99 0.43 14.32 -28.43
C ASP A 99 1.68 15.12 -28.87
N HIS A 100 2.68 14.47 -29.47
CA HIS A 100 3.90 15.15 -29.92
C HIS A 100 3.74 15.70 -31.33
N LYS A 101 4.06 16.99 -31.51
CA LYS A 101 3.93 17.74 -32.77
C LYS A 101 4.58 17.06 -33.99
N GLU A 102 5.71 16.38 -33.79
CA GLU A 102 6.46 15.71 -34.88
C GLU A 102 5.96 14.30 -35.21
N PHE A 103 5.16 13.67 -34.34
CA PHE A 103 4.84 12.25 -34.49
C PHE A 103 4.11 11.95 -35.81
N MET A 104 3.10 12.76 -36.15
CA MET A 104 2.34 12.59 -37.39
C MET A 104 3.21 12.82 -38.64
N LEU A 105 4.20 13.71 -38.55
CA LEU A 105 5.15 13.94 -39.65
C LEU A 105 6.00 12.70 -39.92
N LEU A 106 6.41 11.99 -38.87
CA LEU A 106 7.17 10.73 -39.00
C LEU A 106 6.33 9.64 -39.63
N VAL A 107 5.05 9.53 -39.24
CA VAL A 107 4.11 8.58 -39.85
C VAL A 107 3.95 8.86 -41.34
N GLN A 108 3.71 10.12 -41.71
CA GLN A 108 3.57 10.53 -43.10
C GLN A 108 4.85 10.31 -43.91
N TYR A 109 6.01 10.63 -43.33
CA TYR A 109 7.31 10.37 -43.95
C TYR A 109 7.49 8.87 -44.26
N SER A 110 7.20 7.98 -43.32
CA SER A 110 7.32 6.54 -43.55
C SER A 110 6.29 6.01 -44.54
N TRP A 111 5.09 6.60 -44.58
CA TRP A 111 4.01 6.18 -45.47
C TRP A 111 4.25 6.56 -46.93
N ASN A 112 4.93 7.68 -47.17
CA ASN A 112 5.19 8.21 -48.51
C ASN A 112 6.48 7.66 -49.16
N GLN A 113 7.08 6.60 -48.61
CA GLN A 113 8.25 5.96 -49.21
C GLN A 113 7.81 5.17 -50.45
N GLU A 114 8.49 5.38 -51.58
CA GLU A 114 8.10 4.79 -52.86
C GLU A 114 8.19 3.25 -52.86
N ASN A 115 7.11 2.59 -53.30
CA ASN A 115 7.02 1.16 -53.69
C ASN A 115 7.42 0.10 -52.66
N GLY A 116 7.21 0.36 -51.37
CA GLY A 116 7.33 -0.65 -50.33
C GLY A 116 6.07 -1.50 -50.13
N SER A 117 6.22 -2.80 -49.87
CA SER A 117 5.14 -3.59 -49.28
C SER A 117 4.75 -3.02 -47.90
N LEU A 118 3.53 -3.27 -47.42
CA LEU A 118 3.10 -2.81 -46.08
C LEU A 118 4.10 -3.20 -44.97
N ALA A 119 4.71 -4.38 -45.07
CA ALA A 119 5.72 -4.85 -44.12
C ALA A 119 6.96 -3.92 -44.09
N SER A 120 7.41 -3.45 -45.25
CA SER A 120 8.55 -2.54 -45.35
C SER A 120 8.21 -1.15 -44.79
N ILE A 121 7.01 -0.63 -45.06
CA ILE A 121 6.53 0.65 -44.50
C ILE A 121 6.49 0.58 -42.97
N VAL A 122 5.97 -0.52 -42.41
CA VAL A 122 5.91 -0.74 -40.96
C VAL A 122 7.31 -0.87 -40.35
N ASP A 123 8.26 -1.49 -41.04
CA ASP A 123 9.64 -1.60 -40.55
C ASP A 123 10.38 -0.25 -40.57
N ILE A 124 10.19 0.54 -41.63
CA ILE A 124 10.70 1.92 -41.72
C ILE A 124 10.11 2.76 -40.59
N LEU A 125 8.78 2.76 -40.45
CA LEU A 125 8.08 3.49 -39.39
C LEU A 125 8.58 3.10 -38.00
N ARG A 126 8.75 1.80 -37.76
CA ARG A 126 9.30 1.28 -36.50
C ARG A 126 10.68 1.87 -36.22
N LYS A 127 11.61 1.79 -37.18
CA LYS A 127 12.99 2.29 -37.02
C LYS A 127 13.02 3.79 -36.80
N THR A 128 12.29 4.56 -37.61
CA THR A 128 12.19 6.02 -37.50
C THR A 128 11.63 6.44 -36.14
N ILE A 129 10.52 5.83 -35.68
CA ILE A 129 9.94 6.14 -34.36
C ILE A 129 10.86 5.71 -33.23
N GLN A 130 11.56 4.57 -33.34
CA GLN A 130 12.47 4.11 -32.29
C GLN A 130 13.62 5.08 -32.06
N GLU A 131 14.25 5.56 -33.14
CA GLU A 131 15.33 6.54 -33.06
C GLU A 131 14.82 7.89 -32.54
N TRP A 132 13.72 8.38 -33.10
CA TRP A 132 13.09 9.62 -32.65
C TRP A 132 12.65 9.56 -31.18
N ASN A 133 12.06 8.47 -30.71
CA ASN A 133 11.66 8.30 -29.31
C ASN A 133 12.89 8.28 -28.38
N LYS A 134 13.99 7.66 -28.80
CA LYS A 134 15.24 7.66 -28.04
C LYS A 134 15.78 9.08 -27.86
N ASN A 135 15.73 9.90 -28.90
CA ASN A 135 16.24 11.27 -28.89
C ASN A 135 15.29 12.27 -28.18
N SER A 136 13.97 12.09 -28.34
CA SER A 136 12.97 13.01 -27.79
C SER A 136 12.62 12.71 -26.32
N TYR A 137 12.46 11.43 -25.98
CA TYR A 137 11.97 11.00 -24.67
C TYR A 137 12.96 10.13 -23.89
N GLY A 138 13.88 9.46 -24.59
CA GLY A 138 14.76 8.45 -24.01
C GLY A 138 13.96 7.29 -23.39
N ASN A 139 14.48 6.74 -22.28
CA ASN A 139 13.78 5.71 -21.53
C ASN A 139 12.83 6.33 -20.49
N VAL A 140 11.58 6.57 -20.90
CA VAL A 140 10.54 7.11 -20.03
C VAL A 140 10.22 6.23 -18.81
N PHE A 141 10.42 4.92 -18.91
CA PHE A 141 10.21 4.01 -17.78
C PHE A 141 11.29 4.21 -16.72
N THR A 142 12.56 4.33 -17.12
CA THR A 142 13.67 4.63 -16.21
C THR A 142 13.46 5.98 -15.53
N ARG A 143 13.08 7.01 -16.31
CA ARG A 143 12.78 8.34 -15.76
C ARG A 143 11.63 8.29 -14.75
N LYS A 144 10.54 7.57 -15.07
CA LYS A 144 9.41 7.34 -14.16
C LYS A 144 9.86 6.64 -12.87
N MET A 145 10.64 5.56 -12.98
CA MET A 145 11.13 4.81 -11.81
C MET A 145 12.05 5.65 -10.93
N SER A 146 12.91 6.47 -11.53
CA SER A 146 13.78 7.40 -10.80
C SER A 146 12.96 8.42 -10.01
N ILE A 147 11.95 9.04 -10.63
CA ILE A 147 11.04 9.99 -9.97
C ILE A 147 10.27 9.31 -8.84
N LEU A 148 9.72 8.11 -9.06
CA LEU A 148 9.01 7.35 -8.03
C LEU A 148 9.93 6.96 -6.86
N ALA A 149 11.18 6.58 -7.13
CA ALA A 149 12.16 6.27 -6.10
C ALA A 149 12.49 7.51 -5.24
N ARG A 150 12.65 8.67 -5.88
CA ARG A 150 12.86 9.96 -5.19
C ARG A 150 11.66 10.33 -4.32
N LEU A 151 10.44 10.23 -4.85
CA LEU A 151 9.20 10.47 -4.10
C LEU A 151 9.11 9.56 -2.87
N LYS A 152 9.37 8.26 -3.04
CA LYS A 152 9.38 7.29 -1.95
C LYS A 152 10.43 7.62 -0.88
N GLY A 153 11.60 8.11 -1.29
CA GLY A 153 12.65 8.58 -0.39
C GLY A 153 12.18 9.77 0.47
N ILE A 154 11.57 10.77 -0.18
CA ILE A 154 11.00 11.95 0.48
C ILE A 154 9.89 11.53 1.47
N GLU A 155 8.96 10.67 1.06
CA GLU A 155 7.91 10.16 1.95
C GLU A 155 8.48 9.43 3.17
N LYS A 156 9.55 8.66 3.01
CA LYS A 156 10.22 7.98 4.12
C LYS A 156 10.85 8.99 5.09
N ALA A 157 11.53 10.00 4.57
CA ALA A 157 12.12 11.06 5.38
C ALA A 157 11.04 11.85 6.16
N LEU A 158 9.94 12.20 5.51
CA LEU A 158 8.81 12.89 6.15
C LEU A 158 8.14 12.04 7.24
N LYS A 159 8.11 10.71 7.10
CA LYS A 159 7.61 9.81 8.16
C LYS A 159 8.55 9.78 9.35
N LEU A 160 9.87 9.72 9.12
CA LEU A 160 10.87 9.72 10.19
C LEU A 160 10.83 11.03 11.00
N LEU A 161 10.68 12.18 10.32
CA LEU A 161 10.51 13.48 10.97
C LEU A 161 9.22 13.63 11.77
N LYS A 162 8.18 12.83 11.47
CA LYS A 162 6.91 12.82 12.22
C LYS A 162 6.93 11.89 13.43
N THR A 163 7.79 10.87 13.42
CA THR A 163 7.95 9.94 14.55
C THR A 163 8.67 10.54 15.76
N ASP A 164 9.34 11.69 15.61
CA ASP A 164 9.94 12.42 16.74
C ASP A 164 8.91 13.21 17.58
N GLY A 165 7.60 13.07 17.29
CA GLY A 165 6.56 13.87 17.94
C GLY A 165 5.27 13.19 18.39
N VAL A 166 4.82 12.05 17.84
CA VAL A 166 3.57 11.39 18.29
C VAL A 166 3.58 9.89 17.98
N ILE A 167 3.45 9.06 19.01
CA ILE A 167 3.20 7.61 18.91
C ILE A 167 1.75 7.39 18.44
N TRP A 168 1.55 6.85 17.24
CA TRP A 168 0.25 6.35 16.79
C TRP A 168 0.23 4.83 16.89
N ALA A 169 -0.48 4.30 17.89
CA ALA A 169 -0.88 2.90 17.96
C ALA A 169 -2.14 2.69 17.09
N PRO A 170 -2.14 1.75 16.14
CA PRO A 170 -3.36 1.40 15.41
C PRO A 170 -4.36 0.75 16.37
N LYS A 171 -5.54 1.38 16.57
CA LYS A 171 -6.72 0.74 17.17
C LYS A 171 -7.33 -0.27 16.18
N SER A 172 -6.62 -1.36 15.93
CA SER A 172 -7.21 -2.59 15.42
C SER A 172 -6.19 -3.70 15.59
N ARG A 173 -6.50 -4.63 16.51
CA ARG A 173 -5.76 -5.85 16.85
C ARG A 173 -4.73 -5.71 17.99
N VAL A 174 -5.24 -5.61 19.22
CA VAL A 174 -4.59 -6.16 20.42
C VAL A 174 -5.53 -7.24 20.98
N SER A 175 -5.39 -8.45 20.46
CA SER A 175 -5.58 -9.67 21.24
C SER A 175 -4.21 -10.34 21.25
N TRP A 176 -3.83 -10.96 22.36
CA TRP A 176 -2.48 -11.46 22.70
C TRP A 176 -1.60 -10.45 23.45
N LEU A 177 -2.07 -10.01 24.63
CA LEU A 177 -1.28 -9.72 25.83
C LEU A 177 -2.24 -9.33 26.98
N THR A 178 -3.14 -10.25 27.33
CA THR A 178 -3.91 -10.19 28.58
C THR A 178 -3.86 -11.57 29.21
N ASP A 179 -2.67 -11.98 29.63
CA ASP A 179 -2.54 -13.07 30.61
C ASP A 179 -1.58 -12.71 31.77
N ASP A 180 -1.00 -11.49 31.80
CA ASP A 180 -0.06 -11.10 32.88
C ASP A 180 -0.40 -9.80 33.65
N ASP A 181 -1.53 -9.15 33.37
CA ASP A 181 -1.93 -7.90 34.05
C ASP A 181 -3.08 -8.06 35.07
N GLU A 182 -3.45 -9.29 35.45
CA GLU A 182 -4.35 -9.53 36.59
C GLU A 182 -3.64 -9.47 37.95
N ASN A 183 -2.31 -9.34 38.00
CA ASN A 183 -1.55 -9.39 39.26
C ASN A 183 -1.14 -8.03 39.85
N ILE A 184 -1.49 -6.90 39.20
CA ILE A 184 -1.15 -5.55 39.68
C ILE A 184 -2.35 -4.83 40.31
N ARG A 185 -3.57 -5.34 40.18
CA ARG A 185 -4.78 -4.73 40.77
C ARG A 185 -5.23 -5.30 42.12
N GLN A 186 -4.54 -6.31 42.65
CA GLN A 186 -4.87 -6.89 43.96
C GLN A 186 -4.06 -6.29 45.12
N LYS A 187 -3.06 -5.42 44.88
CA LYS A 187 -2.24 -4.82 45.95
C LYS A 187 -2.62 -3.38 46.35
N GLU A 188 -3.61 -2.77 45.71
CA GLU A 188 -4.10 -1.42 46.09
C GLU A 188 -5.49 -1.42 46.75
N VAL A 189 -6.18 -2.57 46.80
CA VAL A 189 -7.50 -2.68 47.47
C VAL A 189 -7.38 -3.08 48.95
N ASP A 190 -6.27 -3.71 49.36
CA ASP A 190 -6.03 -4.10 50.77
C ASP A 190 -5.34 -3.01 51.61
N GLY A 191 -4.88 -1.91 51.00
CA GLY A 191 -4.29 -0.75 51.69
C GLY A 191 -5.28 0.31 52.15
N MET A 192 -6.56 0.22 51.74
CA MET A 192 -7.57 1.27 51.97
C MET A 192 -8.73 0.84 52.89
N ARG A 193 -8.54 -0.24 53.67
CA ARG A 193 -9.55 -0.75 54.62
C ARG A 193 -9.14 -0.75 56.09
N MET A 194 -8.11 0.02 56.46
CA MET A 194 -7.72 0.25 57.86
C MET A 194 -7.48 1.74 58.09
N GLY A 195 -8.54 2.50 58.35
CA GLY A 195 -8.38 3.93 58.62
C GLY A 195 -9.64 4.77 58.69
N GLN A 196 -10.80 4.19 59.05
CA GLN A 196 -11.93 4.97 59.56
C GLN A 196 -12.52 4.25 60.75
N ASP A 197 -12.20 4.71 61.95
CA ASP A 197 -13.20 4.78 63.00
C ASP A 197 -12.85 5.82 64.07
N LYS A 198 -13.83 6.70 64.32
CA LYS A 198 -14.06 7.53 65.52
C LYS A 198 -13.21 8.81 65.65
N SER A 199 -13.75 9.99 65.99
CA SER A 199 -15.11 10.43 66.26
C SER A 199 -15.08 11.96 66.52
N PHE A 200 -16.28 12.58 66.50
CA PHE A 200 -16.68 13.78 67.25
C PHE A 200 -16.27 15.20 66.80
N ASN A 201 -17.23 15.83 66.10
CA ASN A 201 -18.01 16.99 66.55
C ASN A 201 -17.27 18.27 67.00
N SER A 202 -17.44 19.39 66.26
CA SER A 202 -18.25 20.55 66.70
C SER A 202 -17.88 21.89 66.01
N HIS A 203 -18.93 22.55 65.50
CA HIS A 203 -19.21 23.99 65.58
C HIS A 203 -18.40 25.04 64.79
N SER A 204 -19.08 25.53 63.73
CA SER A 204 -19.65 26.89 63.62
C SER A 204 -18.93 28.00 62.83
N ARG A 205 -19.80 28.74 62.11
CA ARG A 205 -19.80 30.17 61.75
C ARG A 205 -19.14 30.67 60.44
N THR A 206 -20.02 31.14 59.53
CA THR A 206 -20.11 32.47 58.86
C THR A 206 -18.81 33.21 58.47
N LYS A 207 -18.69 33.91 57.33
CA LYS A 207 -19.65 34.72 56.57
C LYS A 207 -19.07 35.06 55.17
N ARG A 208 -19.97 35.43 54.27
CA ARG A 208 -19.75 35.95 52.90
C ARG A 208 -18.90 37.21 52.88
N ASN A 209 -18.11 37.30 51.80
CA ASN A 209 -17.41 38.47 51.29
C ASN A 209 -18.38 39.58 50.85
N SER A 210 -17.92 40.83 50.95
CA SER A 210 -18.45 41.97 50.24
C SER A 210 -17.34 42.97 49.93
N ILE A 211 -17.44 43.60 48.75
CA ILE A 211 -16.79 44.85 48.28
C ILE A 211 -15.35 44.63 47.75
N ASN A 212 -14.93 45.04 46.54
CA ASN A 212 -15.40 46.02 45.53
C ASN A 212 -15.57 45.40 44.14
#